data_AF-A0A2R8F2V4-F1
#
_entry.id   AF-A0A2R8F2V4-F1
#
_cell.length_a   1.000
_cell.length_b   1.000
_cell.length_c   1.000
_cell.angle_alpha   90.00
_cell.angle_beta   90.00
_cell.angle_gamma   90.00
#
_symmetry.space_group_name_H-M   'P 1'
#
loop_
_entity.id
_entity.type
_entity.pdbx_description
1 polymer ?
#
loop_
_entity_poly.entity_id
_entity_poly.type
_entity_poly.pdbx_seq_one_letter_code
_entity_poly.pdbx_strand_id
1 'polypeptide(L)'
;MVSYNGQEIERGSEYTFRDDTSLLFLWLSRNYGSSIPEHYLSRLSTWAKTEDQRLIKLVINGSGFTTEQYKELEDKISNKEFNPHSNIELIDFNKLDFNKFNLIQSKSFLEKHRCYKCPISDTISEYYSKLYSLAPEERFPFSIEIDAMRIFTLVALESPLIYFDFDILHKENKKIGEVKAEQGILFAENDGKSYDYKGITDFENAIIAVSEQGRIKLLEIYDEVKNRFIQKHSSIFMKAPHYIYKIISDIICSTALNDNYITELKKVFKDNDAYDRLNLIFRQKTFGFQTNGGNVIITYDHSWMPENSESQSTSIKNELSNSQDDKVDELITNLSIDTDVDHLNTSSNVESIGDVACTTESRM
;
A
#
# COMPACT_ATOMS: atom_id res chain seq x y z
N MET A 1 11.60 -6.33 19.31
CA MET A 1 11.63 -4.95 18.79
C MET A 1 12.52 -4.94 17.55
N VAL A 2 12.02 -4.47 16.41
CA VAL A 2 12.80 -4.40 15.16
C VAL A 2 12.81 -2.94 14.71
N SER A 3 13.97 -2.48 14.27
CA SER A 3 14.39 -1.09 14.17
C SER A 3 14.92 -0.77 12.78
N TYR A 4 14.56 0.39 12.25
CA TYR A 4 15.31 1.06 11.19
C TYR A 4 16.61 1.63 11.82
N ASN A 5 17.78 1.23 11.33
CA ASN A 5 19.11 1.61 11.86
C ASN A 5 19.38 1.33 13.37
N GLY A 6 18.68 0.41 14.02
CA GLY A 6 18.91 0.13 15.44
C GLY A 6 18.18 1.08 16.42
N GLN A 7 17.37 2.02 15.93
CA GLN A 7 16.54 2.88 16.78
C GLN A 7 15.07 2.44 16.77
N GLU A 8 14.44 2.43 17.95
CA GLU A 8 13.00 2.19 18.07
C GLU A 8 12.23 3.33 17.37
N ILE A 9 11.26 2.96 16.53
CA ILE A 9 10.35 3.94 15.93
C ILE A 9 9.44 4.46 17.04
N GLU A 10 9.72 5.69 17.48
CA GLU A 10 8.92 6.38 18.48
C GLU A 10 7.52 6.71 17.96
N ARG A 11 6.57 6.71 18.89
CA ARG A 11 5.19 7.13 18.67
C ARG A 11 5.15 8.56 18.13
N GLY A 12 4.46 8.77 17.01
CA GLY A 12 4.29 10.10 16.40
C GLY A 12 5.49 10.57 15.57
N SER A 13 6.47 9.71 15.30
CA SER A 13 7.52 9.97 14.31
C SER A 13 6.95 10.09 12.89
N GLU A 14 7.74 10.60 11.95
CA GLU A 14 7.39 10.67 10.51
C GLU A 14 7.09 9.28 9.89
N TYR A 15 7.47 8.21 10.58
CA TYR A 15 7.27 6.81 10.20
C TYR A 15 6.05 6.18 10.89
N THR A 16 5.22 6.96 11.59
CA THR A 16 4.03 6.46 12.28
C THR A 16 2.79 7.18 11.78
N PHE A 17 1.80 6.40 11.35
CA PHE A 17 0.44 6.90 11.14
C PHE A 17 -0.27 6.97 12.47
N ARG A 18 -0.48 8.20 12.95
CA ARG A 18 -1.17 8.50 14.20
C ARG A 18 -2.65 8.15 14.13
N ASP A 19 -3.28 8.10 15.30
CA ASP A 19 -4.72 7.87 15.46
C ASP A 19 -5.61 8.95 14.82
N ASP A 20 -5.05 10.13 14.53
CA ASP A 20 -5.70 11.25 13.81
C ASP A 20 -5.29 11.38 12.33
N THR A 21 -4.45 10.48 11.81
CA THR A 21 -4.07 10.48 10.37
C THR A 21 -5.33 10.35 9.51
N SER A 22 -5.44 11.16 8.46
CA SER A 22 -6.64 11.18 7.61
C SER A 22 -6.82 9.88 6.83
N LEU A 23 -8.08 9.48 6.65
CA LEU A 23 -8.45 8.38 5.76
C LEU A 23 -8.80 8.93 4.38
N LEU A 24 -8.59 8.11 3.36
CA LEU A 24 -8.90 8.45 1.98
C LEU A 24 -9.72 7.32 1.35
N PHE A 25 -10.89 7.68 0.83
CA PHE A 25 -11.70 6.84 -0.05
C PHE A 25 -11.81 7.52 -1.42
N LEU A 26 -11.88 6.73 -2.48
CA LEU A 26 -11.93 7.26 -3.84
C LEU A 26 -13.05 6.61 -4.65
N TRP A 27 -13.75 7.42 -5.44
CA TRP A 27 -14.72 6.94 -6.41
C TRP A 27 -14.45 7.49 -7.80
N LEU A 28 -14.19 6.57 -8.73
CA LEU A 28 -14.16 6.83 -10.16
C LEU A 28 -15.30 6.04 -10.81
N SER A 29 -16.33 6.73 -11.30
CA SER A 29 -17.40 6.03 -12.01
C SER A 29 -16.89 5.49 -13.35
N ARG A 30 -17.34 4.29 -13.72
CA ARG A 30 -16.99 3.72 -15.04
C ARG A 30 -17.69 4.47 -16.17
N ASN A 31 -18.95 4.86 -15.93
CA ASN A 31 -19.82 5.55 -16.86
C ASN A 31 -20.32 6.86 -16.22
N TYR A 32 -20.53 7.88 -17.06
CA TYR A 32 -21.17 9.11 -16.65
C TYR A 32 -22.53 8.83 -16.00
N GLY A 33 -22.82 9.54 -14.91
CA GLY A 33 -24.08 9.40 -14.19
C GLY A 33 -24.16 8.17 -13.28
N SER A 34 -23.06 7.44 -13.05
CA SER A 34 -23.05 6.35 -12.06
C SER A 34 -22.68 6.89 -10.67
N SER A 35 -23.66 6.91 -9.76
CA SER A 35 -23.45 7.31 -8.37
C SER A 35 -22.62 6.29 -7.58
N ILE A 36 -22.16 6.68 -6.39
CA ILE A 36 -21.57 5.74 -5.43
C ILE A 36 -22.68 4.80 -4.94
N PRO A 37 -22.51 3.47 -5.04
CA PRO A 37 -23.47 2.50 -4.53
C PRO A 37 -23.80 2.71 -3.05
N GLU A 38 -25.06 2.48 -2.68
CA GLU A 38 -25.54 2.74 -1.31
C GLU A 38 -24.81 1.92 -0.24
N HIS A 39 -24.42 0.67 -0.57
CA HIS A 39 -23.65 -0.16 0.36
C HIS A 39 -22.24 0.40 0.62
N TYR A 40 -21.59 1.03 -0.36
CA TYR A 40 -20.31 1.73 -0.18
C TYR A 40 -20.48 3.02 0.61
N LEU A 41 -21.56 3.77 0.37
CA LEU A 41 -21.90 4.93 1.20
C LEU A 41 -22.18 4.52 2.66
N SER A 42 -22.85 3.39 2.88
CA SER A 42 -23.07 2.84 4.22
C SER A 42 -21.76 2.47 4.92
N ARG A 43 -20.79 1.89 4.21
CA ARG A 43 -19.44 1.61 4.73
C ARG A 43 -18.69 2.90 5.05
N LEU A 44 -18.76 3.92 4.18
CA LEU A 44 -18.18 5.24 4.46
C LEU A 44 -18.76 5.87 5.73
N SER A 45 -20.09 5.81 5.90
CA SER A 45 -20.76 6.28 7.13
C SER A 45 -20.27 5.52 8.35
N THR A 46 -20.07 4.21 8.23
CA THR A 46 -19.53 3.37 9.32
C THR A 46 -18.11 3.77 9.71
N TRP A 47 -17.25 4.01 8.72
CA TRP A 47 -15.91 4.56 8.93
C TRP A 47 -15.96 5.92 9.61
N ALA A 48 -16.82 6.84 9.15
CA ALA A 48 -16.98 8.17 9.73
C ALA A 48 -17.45 8.15 11.19
N LYS A 49 -18.34 7.20 11.54
CA LYS A 49 -18.84 6.98 12.90
C LYS A 49 -17.78 6.37 13.83
N THR A 50 -16.97 5.46 13.30
CA THR A 50 -16.01 4.69 14.11
C THR A 50 -14.70 5.46 14.31
N GLU A 51 -14.22 6.16 13.28
CA GLU A 51 -13.01 6.97 13.31
C GLU A 51 -13.36 8.46 13.50
N ASP A 52 -14.13 8.75 14.56
CA ASP A 52 -14.59 10.10 14.89
C ASP A 52 -13.48 11.13 15.12
N GLN A 53 -12.25 10.66 15.39
CA GLN A 53 -11.06 11.49 15.53
C GLN A 53 -10.30 11.75 14.22
N ARG A 54 -10.62 11.03 13.13
CA ARG A 54 -9.96 11.18 11.82
C ARG A 54 -10.82 12.00 10.88
N LEU A 55 -10.16 12.81 10.07
CA LEU A 55 -10.76 13.36 8.86
C LEU A 55 -10.79 12.27 7.78
N ILE A 56 -11.93 12.10 7.13
CA ILE A 56 -12.14 11.19 6.01
C ILE A 56 -12.28 12.00 4.74
N LYS A 57 -11.33 11.86 3.84
CA LYS A 57 -11.35 12.49 2.51
C LYS A 57 -12.05 11.53 1.55
N LEU A 58 -13.18 11.96 0.99
CA LEU A 58 -13.83 11.27 -0.12
C LEU A 58 -13.46 12.02 -1.41
N VAL A 59 -12.61 11.40 -2.23
CA VAL A 59 -12.19 11.98 -3.51
C VAL A 59 -13.02 11.37 -4.63
N ILE A 60 -13.65 12.22 -5.44
CA ILE A 60 -14.44 11.79 -6.60
C ILE A 60 -13.92 12.45 -7.87
N ASN A 61 -14.10 11.80 -9.03
CA ASN A 61 -14.01 12.52 -10.31
C ASN A 61 -15.35 13.22 -10.58
N GLY A 62 -15.45 14.51 -10.24
CA GLY A 62 -16.71 15.28 -10.32
C GLY A 62 -17.31 15.32 -11.72
N SER A 63 -16.50 15.22 -12.78
CA SER A 63 -16.98 15.17 -14.18
C SER A 63 -17.86 13.94 -14.50
N GLY A 64 -17.84 12.92 -13.64
CA GLY A 64 -18.65 11.71 -13.79
C GLY A 64 -20.05 11.79 -13.19
N PHE A 65 -20.38 12.89 -12.52
CA PHE A 65 -21.64 13.09 -11.81
C PHE A 65 -22.50 14.12 -12.56
N THR A 66 -23.81 13.95 -12.52
CA THR A 66 -24.72 15.06 -12.83
C THR A 66 -24.73 16.08 -11.69
N THR A 67 -25.20 17.29 -11.95
CA THR A 67 -25.35 18.33 -10.91
C THR A 67 -26.22 17.85 -9.75
N GLU A 68 -27.30 17.13 -10.05
CA GLU A 68 -28.21 16.58 -9.05
C GLU A 68 -27.52 15.51 -8.19
N GLN A 69 -26.80 14.58 -8.81
CA GLN A 69 -26.07 13.53 -8.09
C GLN A 69 -24.97 14.09 -7.19
N TYR A 70 -24.24 15.10 -7.67
CA TYR A 70 -23.23 15.78 -6.88
C TYR A 70 -23.86 16.44 -5.65
N LYS A 71 -24.98 17.14 -5.84
CA LYS A 71 -25.73 17.78 -4.74
C LYS A 71 -26.30 16.76 -3.76
N GLU A 72 -26.88 15.66 -4.24
CA GLU A 72 -27.38 14.58 -3.39
C GLU A 72 -26.26 13.98 -2.52
N LEU A 73 -25.06 13.83 -3.06
CA LEU A 73 -23.89 13.38 -2.32
C LEU A 73 -23.47 14.41 -1.25
N GLU A 74 -23.44 15.71 -1.58
CA GLU A 74 -23.16 16.79 -0.63
C GLU A 74 -24.18 16.83 0.52
N ASP A 75 -25.48 16.76 0.19
CA ASP A 75 -26.57 16.76 1.15
C ASP A 75 -26.48 15.53 2.08
N LYS A 76 -26.14 14.36 1.51
CA LYS A 76 -25.95 13.12 2.26
C LYS A 76 -24.74 13.17 3.19
N ILE A 77 -23.61 13.68 2.73
CA ILE A 77 -22.40 13.85 3.56
C ILE A 77 -22.62 14.88 4.68
N SER A 78 -23.47 15.88 4.44
CA SER A 78 -23.83 16.90 5.44
C SER A 78 -24.86 16.41 6.47
N ASN A 79 -25.55 15.31 6.20
CA ASN A 79 -26.57 14.74 7.07
C ASN A 79 -25.95 14.16 8.35
N LYS A 80 -26.50 14.52 9.52
CA LYS A 80 -26.00 14.11 10.84
C LYS A 80 -26.23 12.63 11.20
N GLU A 81 -27.17 11.96 10.58
CA GLU A 81 -27.36 10.51 10.72
C GLU A 81 -26.29 9.74 9.94
N PHE A 82 -25.93 10.26 8.76
CA PHE A 82 -24.88 9.69 7.91
C PHE A 82 -23.48 10.00 8.44
N ASN A 83 -23.22 11.26 8.82
CA ASN A 83 -21.92 11.79 9.23
C ASN A 83 -22.07 12.60 10.54
N PRO A 84 -22.26 11.93 11.68
CA PRO A 84 -22.56 12.59 12.95
C PRO A 84 -21.46 13.56 13.41
N HIS A 85 -20.20 13.19 13.14
CA HIS A 85 -19.02 13.95 13.56
C HIS A 85 -18.62 15.04 12.55
N SER A 86 -19.30 15.14 11.39
CA SER A 86 -18.95 16.07 10.32
C SER A 86 -17.47 15.95 9.88
N ASN A 87 -16.96 14.72 9.87
CA ASN A 87 -15.55 14.41 9.60
C ASN A 87 -15.32 13.84 8.19
N ILE A 88 -16.26 14.03 7.26
CA ILE A 88 -16.10 13.67 5.85
C ILE A 88 -15.91 14.95 5.04
N GLU A 89 -14.82 15.03 4.29
CA GLU A 89 -14.48 16.07 3.33
C GLU A 89 -14.67 15.54 1.90
N LEU A 90 -15.59 16.12 1.14
CA LEU A 90 -15.77 15.81 -0.28
C LEU A 90 -14.79 16.64 -1.12
N ILE A 91 -14.00 15.96 -1.96
CA ILE A 91 -12.97 16.57 -2.80
C ILE A 91 -13.19 16.14 -4.25
N ASP A 92 -13.23 17.11 -5.16
CA ASP A 92 -13.21 16.83 -6.61
C ASP A 92 -11.76 16.72 -7.08
N PHE A 93 -11.42 15.55 -7.63
CA PHE A 93 -10.09 15.24 -8.16
C PHE A 93 -9.61 16.27 -9.19
N ASN A 94 -10.52 16.81 -10.01
CA ASN A 94 -10.14 17.79 -11.05
C ASN A 94 -9.70 19.14 -10.47
N LYS A 95 -9.97 19.39 -9.17
CA LYS A 95 -9.56 20.60 -8.44
C LYS A 95 -8.22 20.44 -7.72
N LEU A 96 -7.62 19.24 -7.73
CA LEU A 96 -6.31 19.01 -7.15
C LEU A 96 -5.20 19.62 -8.04
N ASP A 97 -4.14 20.09 -7.40
CA ASP A 97 -2.98 20.63 -8.12
C ASP A 97 -2.05 19.50 -8.58
N PHE A 98 -1.92 19.35 -9.89
CA PHE A 98 -1.03 18.40 -10.52
C PHE A 98 0.16 19.05 -11.23
N ASN A 99 0.46 20.33 -11.00
CA ASN A 99 1.54 21.06 -11.67
C ASN A 99 2.93 20.42 -11.47
N LYS A 100 3.10 19.65 -10.39
CA LYS A 100 4.32 18.88 -10.12
C LYS A 100 4.45 17.63 -11.01
N PHE A 101 3.38 17.18 -11.65
CA PHE A 101 3.34 16.01 -12.52
C PHE A 101 3.26 16.43 -13.99
N ASN A 102 4.41 16.47 -14.63
CA ASN A 102 4.47 16.64 -16.07
C ASN A 102 4.23 15.29 -16.76
N LEU A 103 2.97 14.99 -17.11
CA LEU A 103 2.63 14.06 -18.19
C LEU A 103 2.78 14.72 -19.57
N ILE A 104 3.78 15.59 -19.75
CA ILE A 104 4.12 16.09 -21.09
C ILE A 104 4.84 14.95 -21.81
N GLN A 105 4.08 13.96 -22.26
CA GLN A 105 4.51 13.12 -23.36
C GLN A 105 4.27 13.96 -24.60
N SER A 106 5.34 14.45 -25.23
CA SER A 106 5.21 15.14 -26.50
C SER A 106 4.35 14.28 -27.43
N LYS A 107 3.32 14.85 -28.04
CA LYS A 107 2.43 14.20 -29.01
C LYS A 107 3.18 13.27 -30.00
N SER A 108 4.39 13.67 -30.39
CA SER A 108 5.33 12.89 -31.22
C SER A 108 5.78 11.54 -30.62
N PHE A 109 5.88 11.40 -29.30
CA PHE A 109 6.24 10.17 -28.60
C PHE A 109 5.10 9.14 -28.62
N LEU A 110 3.87 9.61 -28.34
CA LEU A 110 2.64 8.79 -28.38
C LEU A 110 2.36 8.31 -29.81
N GLU A 111 2.50 9.20 -30.79
CA GLU A 111 2.36 8.90 -32.21
C GLU A 111 3.44 7.91 -32.69
N LYS A 112 4.70 8.09 -32.27
CA LYS A 112 5.83 7.21 -32.66
C LYS A 112 5.71 5.78 -32.12
N HIS A 113 5.18 5.60 -30.92
CA HIS A 113 5.10 4.28 -30.27
C HIS A 113 3.73 3.62 -30.38
N ARG A 114 2.81 4.18 -31.19
CA ARG A 114 1.49 3.59 -31.43
C ARG A 114 0.73 3.34 -30.12
N CYS A 115 0.89 4.25 -29.16
CA CYS A 115 0.12 4.27 -27.92
C CYS A 115 -1.30 4.79 -28.22
N TYR A 116 -2.03 4.11 -29.11
CA TYR A 116 -3.33 4.52 -29.66
C TYR A 116 -4.47 4.62 -28.62
N LYS A 117 -4.18 4.35 -27.34
CA LYS A 117 -5.12 4.48 -26.21
C LYS A 117 -4.77 5.61 -25.24
N CYS A 118 -3.73 6.40 -25.53
CA CYS A 118 -3.40 7.56 -24.72
C CYS A 118 -4.05 8.79 -25.37
N PRO A 119 -5.07 9.39 -24.75
CA PRO A 119 -5.64 10.62 -25.26
C PRO A 119 -4.59 11.72 -25.22
N ILE A 120 -4.68 12.61 -26.20
CA ILE A 120 -3.81 13.78 -26.31
C ILE A 120 -4.37 14.83 -25.34
N SER A 121 -4.12 14.65 -24.04
CA SER A 121 -4.35 15.65 -22.99
C SER A 121 -3.01 16.22 -22.55
N ASP A 122 -2.92 17.53 -22.36
CA ASP A 122 -1.69 18.19 -21.93
C ASP A 122 -1.45 17.99 -20.42
N THR A 123 -2.49 17.67 -19.64
CA THR A 123 -2.41 17.46 -18.18
C THR A 123 -3.30 16.32 -17.66
N ILE A 124 -3.01 15.84 -16.44
CA ILE A 124 -3.83 14.84 -15.71
C ILE A 124 -5.26 15.35 -15.51
N SER A 125 -5.42 16.59 -15.01
CA SER A 125 -6.75 17.16 -14.75
C SER A 125 -7.57 17.27 -16.04
N GLU A 126 -6.93 17.64 -17.16
CA GLU A 126 -7.60 17.69 -18.46
C GLU A 126 -8.11 16.31 -18.89
N TYR A 127 -7.31 15.25 -18.73
CA TYR A 127 -7.76 13.88 -19.02
C TYR A 127 -9.00 13.50 -18.21
N TYR A 128 -8.92 13.62 -16.88
CA TYR A 128 -10.01 13.19 -16.00
C TYR A 128 -11.27 14.03 -16.13
N SER A 129 -11.15 15.33 -16.46
CA SER A 129 -12.29 16.21 -16.71
C SER A 129 -13.04 15.86 -18.01
N LYS A 130 -12.33 15.33 -19.00
CA LYS A 130 -12.89 14.92 -20.30
C LYS A 130 -13.27 13.44 -20.35
N LEU A 131 -12.94 12.67 -19.32
CA LEU A 131 -12.97 11.20 -19.30
C LEU A 131 -14.23 10.59 -19.92
N TYR A 132 -15.39 11.13 -19.59
CA TYR A 132 -16.69 10.59 -20.02
C TYR A 132 -17.18 11.12 -21.37
N SER A 133 -16.47 12.08 -21.95
CA SER A 133 -16.69 12.56 -23.33
C SER A 133 -15.78 11.86 -24.34
N LEU A 134 -14.77 11.11 -23.88
CA LEU A 134 -13.84 10.36 -24.73
C LEU A 134 -14.51 9.09 -25.27
N ALA A 135 -14.16 8.71 -26.50
CA ALA A 135 -14.55 7.42 -27.05
C ALA A 135 -13.85 6.28 -26.29
N PRO A 136 -14.44 5.07 -26.17
CA PRO A 136 -13.84 3.95 -25.44
C PRO A 136 -12.42 3.58 -25.89
N GLU A 137 -12.11 3.75 -27.17
CA GLU A 137 -10.79 3.53 -27.75
C GLU A 137 -9.74 4.58 -27.36
N GLU A 138 -10.18 5.77 -26.93
CA GLU A 138 -9.34 6.88 -26.48
C GLU A 138 -9.07 6.81 -24.97
N ARG A 139 -9.73 5.91 -24.23
CA ARG A 139 -9.58 5.75 -22.78
C ARG A 139 -8.53 4.71 -22.43
N PHE A 140 -7.89 4.93 -21.29
CA PHE A 140 -7.15 3.87 -20.61
C PHE A 140 -8.12 2.79 -20.11
N PRO A 141 -7.67 1.52 -19.97
CA PRO A 141 -8.41 0.53 -19.21
C PRO A 141 -8.82 1.07 -17.84
N PHE A 142 -10.07 0.83 -17.43
CA PHE A 142 -10.61 1.37 -16.17
C PHE A 142 -9.75 1.07 -14.94
N SER A 143 -9.14 -0.12 -14.86
CA SER A 143 -8.21 -0.47 -13.78
C SER A 143 -6.98 0.43 -13.73
N ILE A 144 -6.46 0.87 -14.88
CA ILE A 144 -5.36 1.82 -14.96
C ILE A 144 -5.83 3.23 -14.55
N GLU A 145 -7.04 3.63 -14.96
CA GLU A 145 -7.60 4.93 -14.58
C GLU A 145 -7.79 5.03 -13.06
N ILE A 146 -8.42 4.04 -12.42
CA ILE A 146 -8.65 4.08 -10.98
C ILE A 146 -7.34 4.00 -10.19
N ASP A 147 -6.39 3.15 -10.61
CA ASP A 147 -5.07 3.04 -9.98
C ASP A 147 -4.26 4.35 -10.11
N ALA A 148 -4.28 4.97 -11.28
CA ALA A 148 -3.59 6.24 -11.51
C ALA A 148 -4.22 7.36 -10.69
N MET A 149 -5.55 7.45 -10.65
CA MET A 149 -6.27 8.44 -9.83
C MET A 149 -5.88 8.26 -8.35
N ARG A 150 -5.85 7.03 -7.83
CA ARG A 150 -5.42 6.71 -6.46
C ARG A 150 -4.02 7.24 -6.14
N ILE A 151 -3.02 6.94 -6.98
CA ILE A 151 -1.63 7.38 -6.75
C ILE A 151 -1.51 8.90 -6.85
N PHE A 152 -2.11 9.53 -7.87
CA PHE A 152 -2.03 10.99 -8.01
C PHE A 152 -2.72 11.73 -6.86
N THR A 153 -3.83 11.21 -6.34
CA THR A 153 -4.48 11.75 -5.15
C THR A 153 -3.57 11.69 -3.92
N LEU A 154 -2.91 10.54 -3.67
CA LEU A 154 -2.01 10.36 -2.53
C LEU A 154 -0.84 11.34 -2.55
N VAL A 155 -0.32 11.67 -3.74
CA VAL A 155 0.79 12.62 -3.85
C VAL A 155 0.30 14.08 -3.83
N ALA A 156 -0.88 14.38 -4.39
CA ALA A 156 -1.39 15.75 -4.50
C ALA A 156 -1.97 16.33 -3.19
N LEU A 157 -2.48 15.50 -2.27
CA LEU A 157 -3.09 15.98 -1.01
C LEU A 157 -2.08 16.39 0.08
N GLU A 158 -0.78 16.33 -0.24
CA GLU A 158 0.35 16.81 0.55
C GLU A 158 0.34 16.56 2.08
N SER A 159 -0.32 15.49 2.54
CA SER A 159 -0.46 15.15 3.96
C SER A 159 -0.37 13.63 4.18
N PRO A 160 -0.04 13.16 5.40
CA PRO A 160 -0.11 11.75 5.73
C PRO A 160 -1.54 11.20 5.58
N LEU A 161 -1.68 10.11 4.84
CA LEU A 161 -2.98 9.56 4.44
C LEU A 161 -2.97 8.04 4.48
N ILE A 162 -4.13 7.46 4.81
CA ILE A 162 -4.38 6.03 4.67
C ILE A 162 -5.52 5.85 3.67
N TYR A 163 -5.18 5.38 2.47
CA TYR A 163 -6.14 4.98 1.45
C TYR A 163 -6.76 3.64 1.77
N PHE A 164 -8.08 3.53 1.58
CA PHE A 164 -8.83 2.28 1.57
C PHE A 164 -9.75 2.19 0.36
N ASP A 165 -9.79 1.01 -0.27
CA ASP A 165 -10.94 0.61 -1.08
C ASP A 165 -12.20 0.53 -0.19
N PHE A 166 -13.38 0.68 -0.79
CA PHE A 166 -14.64 0.67 -0.04
C PHE A 166 -14.99 -0.69 0.58
N ASP A 167 -14.28 -1.75 0.23
CA ASP A 167 -14.46 -3.10 0.73
C ASP A 167 -13.45 -3.48 1.82
N ILE A 168 -12.66 -2.50 2.27
CA ILE A 168 -11.92 -2.55 3.53
C ILE A 168 -12.84 -2.18 4.69
N LEU A 169 -12.94 -3.09 5.65
CA LEU A 169 -13.78 -2.95 6.83
C LEU A 169 -12.93 -2.92 8.11
N HIS A 170 -13.50 -2.36 9.18
CA HIS A 170 -12.93 -2.50 10.52
C HIS A 170 -12.88 -3.97 10.94
N LYS A 171 -11.83 -4.34 11.68
CA LYS A 171 -11.91 -5.52 12.55
C LYS A 171 -12.89 -5.21 13.68
N GLU A 172 -13.86 -6.10 13.92
CA GLU A 172 -15.04 -5.91 14.79
C GLU A 172 -14.84 -4.90 15.94
N ASN A 173 -15.52 -3.74 15.84
CA ASN A 173 -15.52 -2.65 16.82
C ASN A 173 -14.15 -2.05 17.18
N LYS A 174 -13.12 -2.24 16.36
CA LYS A 174 -11.80 -1.63 16.56
C LYS A 174 -11.59 -0.45 15.63
N LYS A 175 -11.14 0.66 16.23
CA LYS A 175 -10.45 1.71 15.47
C LYS A 175 -9.15 1.15 14.88
N ILE A 176 -8.66 1.74 13.81
CA ILE A 176 -7.38 1.38 13.18
C ILE A 176 -6.25 1.43 14.23
N GLY A 177 -6.25 2.48 15.06
CA GLY A 177 -5.15 2.77 15.97
C GLY A 177 -3.95 3.40 15.26
N GLU A 178 -2.77 3.25 15.86
CA GLU A 178 -1.52 3.70 15.25
C GLU A 178 -0.90 2.60 14.39
N VAL A 179 -0.35 2.98 13.23
CA VAL A 179 0.26 2.04 12.28
C VAL A 179 1.70 2.47 12.00
N LYS A 180 2.64 1.53 12.03
CA LYS A 180 4.08 1.81 11.85
C LYS A 180 4.51 1.55 10.42
N ALA A 181 5.21 2.50 9.80
CA ALA A 181 5.68 2.41 8.44
C ALA A 181 7.17 2.73 8.40
N GLU A 182 8.03 1.72 8.54
CA GLU A 182 9.49 1.93 8.57
C GLU A 182 10.01 2.63 7.32
N GLN A 183 9.33 2.44 6.18
CA GLN A 183 9.66 3.08 4.90
C GLN A 183 8.80 4.31 4.59
N GLY A 184 7.99 4.75 5.56
CA GLY A 184 7.01 5.81 5.38
C GLY A 184 5.84 5.46 4.46
N ILE A 185 5.80 4.25 3.89
CA ILE A 185 4.75 3.75 3.01
C ILE A 185 4.39 2.31 3.39
N LEU A 186 3.10 2.00 3.34
CA LEU A 186 2.55 0.65 3.51
C LEU A 186 1.49 0.38 2.45
N PHE A 187 1.27 -0.89 2.15
CA PHE A 187 0.27 -1.45 1.25
C PHE A 187 -0.54 -2.54 1.95
N ALA A 188 -1.65 -2.95 1.36
CA ALA A 188 -2.34 -4.16 1.81
C ALA A 188 -1.43 -5.38 1.62
N GLU A 189 -1.46 -6.30 2.59
CA GLU A 189 -0.89 -7.62 2.38
C GLU A 189 -1.63 -8.35 1.27
N ASN A 190 -0.88 -9.05 0.42
CA ASN A 190 -1.47 -9.96 -0.55
C ASN A 190 -1.80 -11.27 0.17
N ASP A 191 -3.09 -11.60 0.27
CA ASP A 191 -3.54 -12.83 0.93
C ASP A 191 -3.73 -14.00 -0.05
N GLY A 192 -3.37 -13.79 -1.32
CA GLY A 192 -3.46 -14.76 -2.41
C GLY A 192 -4.88 -15.05 -2.90
N LYS A 193 -5.91 -14.41 -2.33
CA LYS A 193 -7.31 -14.62 -2.71
C LYS A 193 -7.81 -13.64 -3.75
N SER A 194 -7.06 -12.56 -4.02
CA SER A 194 -7.41 -11.64 -5.10
C SER A 194 -7.17 -12.28 -6.48
N TYR A 195 -8.20 -12.23 -7.33
CA TYR A 195 -8.16 -12.78 -8.68
C TYR A 195 -7.35 -11.90 -9.65
N ASP A 196 -7.22 -10.60 -9.36
CA ASP A 196 -6.67 -9.60 -10.27
C ASP A 196 -5.13 -9.61 -10.35
N TYR A 197 -4.46 -10.31 -9.45
CA TYR A 197 -3.02 -10.20 -9.23
C TYR A 197 -2.24 -11.50 -9.38
N LYS A 198 -2.73 -12.47 -10.16
CA LYS A 198 -2.03 -13.74 -10.42
C LYS A 198 -0.59 -13.49 -10.92
N GLY A 199 0.40 -13.71 -10.05
CA GLY A 199 1.84 -13.51 -10.32
C GLY A 199 2.47 -12.29 -9.62
N ILE A 200 1.69 -11.42 -8.99
CA ILE A 200 2.15 -10.46 -7.99
C ILE A 200 1.89 -11.12 -6.63
N THR A 201 2.92 -11.24 -5.80
CA THR A 201 2.84 -12.03 -4.55
C THR A 201 3.12 -11.20 -3.31
N ASP A 202 3.43 -9.92 -3.47
CA ASP A 202 4.08 -9.15 -2.41
C ASP A 202 3.12 -8.22 -1.66
N PHE A 203 2.18 -7.58 -2.36
CA PHE A 203 1.19 -6.66 -1.78
C PHE A 203 0.04 -6.38 -2.76
N GLU A 204 -1.01 -5.74 -2.26
CA GLU A 204 -2.17 -5.22 -3.01
C GLU A 204 -2.34 -3.71 -2.78
N ASN A 205 -2.99 -3.01 -3.71
CA ASN A 205 -3.21 -1.56 -3.64
C ASN A 205 -4.56 -1.15 -3.02
N ALA A 206 -5.31 -2.12 -2.48
CA ALA A 206 -6.59 -1.89 -1.79
C ALA A 206 -6.42 -1.10 -0.48
N ILE A 207 -5.21 -1.13 0.09
CA ILE A 207 -4.77 -0.24 1.17
C ILE A 207 -3.46 0.41 0.71
N ILE A 208 -3.33 1.72 0.88
CA ILE A 208 -2.04 2.41 0.72
C ILE A 208 -1.93 3.49 1.80
N ALA A 209 -1.01 3.31 2.75
CA ALA A 209 -0.73 4.33 3.75
C ALA A 209 0.56 5.07 3.37
N VAL A 210 0.52 6.40 3.32
CA VAL A 210 1.61 7.24 2.82
C VAL A 210 1.86 8.37 3.81
N SER A 211 3.05 8.38 4.40
CA SER A 211 3.55 9.51 5.21
C SER A 211 4.21 10.55 4.31
N GLU A 212 4.75 11.62 4.89
CA GLU A 212 5.57 12.58 4.13
C GLU A 212 6.77 11.91 3.44
N GLN A 213 7.47 10.99 4.13
CA GLN A 213 8.57 10.22 3.53
C GLN A 213 8.08 9.22 2.49
N GLY A 214 6.93 8.58 2.73
CA GLY A 214 6.30 7.70 1.75
C GLY A 214 5.94 8.40 0.45
N ARG A 215 5.56 9.69 0.52
CA ARG A 215 5.26 10.50 -0.66
C ARG A 215 6.49 10.73 -1.52
N ILE A 216 7.67 10.92 -0.91
CA ILE A 216 8.94 11.01 -1.65
C ILE A 216 9.19 9.71 -2.42
N LYS A 217 8.96 8.55 -1.79
CA LYS A 217 9.05 7.25 -2.47
C LYS A 217 8.05 7.10 -3.61
N LEU A 218 6.81 7.57 -3.45
CA LEU A 218 5.83 7.57 -4.54
C LEU A 218 6.28 8.42 -5.73
N LEU A 219 6.96 9.54 -5.48
CA LEU A 219 7.55 10.37 -6.54
C LEU A 219 8.72 9.66 -7.22
N GLU A 220 9.59 8.97 -6.48
CA GLU A 220 10.67 8.14 -7.04
C GLU A 220 10.10 7.02 -7.93
N ILE A 221 9.04 6.35 -7.47
CA ILE A 221 8.30 5.34 -8.25
C ILE A 221 7.75 5.97 -9.53
N TYR A 222 7.09 7.14 -9.42
CA TYR A 222 6.55 7.85 -10.58
C TYR A 222 7.63 8.19 -11.60
N ASP A 223 8.77 8.73 -11.16
CA ASP A 223 9.87 9.10 -12.03
C ASP A 223 10.52 7.87 -12.69
N GLU A 224 10.69 6.77 -11.97
CA GLU A 224 11.22 5.52 -12.53
C GLU A 224 10.26 4.92 -13.56
N VAL A 225 8.95 4.88 -13.25
CA VAL A 225 7.91 4.46 -14.18
C VAL A 225 7.97 5.32 -15.44
N LYS A 226 7.93 6.66 -15.27
CA LYS A 226 8.01 7.62 -16.37
C LYS A 226 9.27 7.41 -17.22
N ASN A 227 10.44 7.25 -16.61
CA ASN A 227 11.71 7.03 -17.31
C ASN A 227 11.68 5.72 -18.11
N ARG A 228 11.17 4.62 -17.53
CA ARG A 228 11.07 3.33 -18.22
C ARG A 228 10.06 3.34 -19.36
N PHE A 229 8.94 4.04 -19.18
CA PHE A 229 7.94 4.26 -20.22
C PHE A 229 8.51 5.09 -21.38
N ILE A 230 9.26 6.16 -21.09
CA ILE A 230 9.81 7.08 -22.11
C ILE A 230 11.03 6.51 -22.84
N GLN A 231 11.97 5.88 -22.13
CA GLN A 231 13.31 5.70 -22.70
C GLN A 231 13.58 4.33 -23.35
N LYS A 232 12.98 3.21 -22.91
CA LYS A 232 13.50 1.89 -23.33
C LYS A 232 12.52 0.71 -23.49
N HIS A 233 11.32 0.70 -22.92
CA HIS A 233 10.52 -0.55 -22.85
C HIS A 233 8.99 -0.37 -22.92
N SER A 234 8.47 0.66 -23.61
CA SER A 234 7.03 0.93 -23.67
C SER A 234 6.18 -0.29 -24.09
N SER A 235 6.68 -1.13 -25.00
CA SER A 235 5.98 -2.33 -25.46
C SER A 235 5.91 -3.47 -24.43
N ILE A 236 6.82 -3.54 -23.45
CA ILE A 236 6.81 -4.55 -22.38
C ILE A 236 5.88 -4.10 -21.26
N PHE A 237 5.97 -2.83 -20.85
CA PHE A 237 5.09 -2.25 -19.83
C PHE A 237 3.62 -2.33 -20.23
N MET A 238 3.31 -2.07 -21.50
CA MET A 238 1.94 -2.17 -22.01
C MET A 238 1.41 -3.60 -22.08
N LYS A 239 2.29 -4.62 -22.10
CA LYS A 239 1.91 -6.04 -22.15
C LYS A 239 1.87 -6.71 -20.77
N ALA A 240 2.57 -6.14 -19.79
CA ALA A 240 2.68 -6.66 -18.44
C ALA A 240 2.39 -5.53 -17.44
N PRO A 241 1.12 -5.10 -17.28
CA PRO A 241 0.75 -4.02 -16.36
C PRO A 241 1.15 -4.31 -14.91
N HIS A 242 1.26 -5.59 -14.52
CA HIS A 242 1.77 -6.02 -13.23
C HIS A 242 3.24 -5.64 -12.97
N TYR A 243 4.00 -5.26 -14.00
CA TYR A 243 5.41 -4.89 -13.85
C TYR A 243 5.61 -3.59 -13.06
N ILE A 244 4.56 -2.75 -12.91
CA ILE A 244 4.62 -1.59 -12.01
C ILE A 244 4.80 -2.01 -10.55
N TYR A 245 4.12 -3.08 -10.11
CA TYR A 245 4.26 -3.64 -8.76
C TYR A 245 5.68 -4.16 -8.52
N LYS A 246 6.32 -4.68 -9.57
CA LYS A 246 7.74 -5.04 -9.51
C LYS A 246 8.64 -3.81 -9.34
N ILE A 247 8.40 -2.71 -10.06
CA ILE A 247 9.16 -1.45 -9.82
C ILE A 247 8.98 -0.98 -8.38
N ILE A 248 7.73 -0.93 -7.90
CA ILE A 248 7.41 -0.51 -6.54
C ILE A 248 8.17 -1.38 -5.53
N SER A 249 8.10 -2.71 -5.70
CA SER A 249 8.84 -3.64 -4.85
C SER A 249 10.35 -3.43 -4.97
N ASP A 250 10.91 -3.27 -6.16
CA ASP A 250 12.34 -3.10 -6.37
C ASP A 250 12.85 -1.81 -5.70
N ILE A 251 12.13 -0.68 -5.85
CA ILE A 251 12.49 0.60 -5.24
C ILE A 251 12.43 0.51 -3.71
N ILE A 252 11.35 -0.05 -3.16
CA ILE A 252 11.15 -0.09 -1.71
C ILE A 252 12.03 -1.17 -1.04
N CYS A 253 12.31 -2.30 -1.70
CA CYS A 253 13.22 -3.32 -1.17
C CYS A 253 14.70 -3.00 -1.38
N SER A 254 15.05 -2.10 -2.32
CA SER A 254 16.44 -1.67 -2.53
C SER A 254 16.87 -0.52 -1.62
N THR A 255 15.94 0.17 -0.95
CA THR A 255 16.26 1.02 0.19
C THR A 255 16.83 0.18 1.33
N ALA A 256 17.81 0.74 2.06
CA ALA A 256 18.64 0.05 3.07
C ALA A 256 17.84 -0.47 4.28
N LEU A 257 16.99 -1.46 4.05
CA LEU A 257 16.36 -2.24 5.08
C LEU A 257 17.31 -3.37 5.46
N ASN A 258 18.09 -3.02 6.46
CA ASN A 258 18.67 -3.89 7.48
C ASN A 258 19.76 -4.85 7.00
N ASP A 259 21.02 -4.47 7.23
CA ASP A 259 22.19 -5.35 7.07
C ASP A 259 22.02 -6.69 7.81
N ASN A 260 21.24 -6.72 8.90
CA ASN A 260 20.88 -7.95 9.61
C ASN A 260 19.96 -8.86 8.77
N TYR A 261 19.00 -8.31 8.02
CA TYR A 261 18.15 -9.10 7.13
C TYR A 261 18.95 -9.67 5.96
N ILE A 262 19.80 -8.86 5.33
CA ILE A 262 20.73 -9.32 4.30
C ILE A 262 21.64 -10.43 4.85
N THR A 263 22.04 -10.33 6.12
CA THR A 263 22.85 -11.34 6.79
C THR A 263 22.06 -12.64 7.03
N GLU A 264 20.82 -12.58 7.50
CA GLU A 264 19.96 -13.76 7.68
C GLU A 264 19.60 -14.44 6.35
N LEU A 265 19.25 -13.67 5.31
CA LEU A 265 19.02 -14.22 3.97
C LEU A 265 20.26 -14.95 3.44
N LYS A 266 21.45 -14.39 3.65
CA LYS A 266 22.72 -15.03 3.24
C LYS A 266 22.94 -16.38 3.94
N LYS A 267 22.46 -16.55 5.17
CA LYS A 267 22.58 -17.83 5.91
C LYS A 267 21.69 -18.92 5.32
N VAL A 268 20.50 -18.56 4.84
CA VAL A 268 19.53 -19.53 4.32
C VAL A 268 19.46 -19.59 2.79
N PHE A 269 20.27 -18.81 2.05
CA PHE A 269 20.20 -18.70 0.58
C PHE A 269 20.30 -20.03 -0.18
N LYS A 270 20.83 -21.09 0.44
CA LYS A 270 20.92 -22.43 -0.16
C LYS A 270 19.66 -23.28 0.02
N ASP A 271 18.73 -22.83 0.86
CA ASP A 271 17.43 -23.42 1.12
C ASP A 271 16.36 -22.48 0.55
N ASN A 272 15.83 -22.84 -0.61
CA ASN A 272 14.87 -22.00 -1.33
C ASN A 272 13.59 -21.77 -0.51
N ASP A 273 13.11 -22.78 0.23
CA ASP A 273 11.88 -22.67 1.02
C ASP A 273 12.08 -21.71 2.20
N ALA A 274 13.22 -21.82 2.89
CA ALA A 274 13.57 -20.90 3.98
C ALA A 274 13.81 -19.47 3.48
N TYR A 275 14.46 -19.32 2.33
CA TYR A 275 14.66 -18.03 1.67
C TYR A 275 13.33 -17.37 1.32
N ASP A 276 12.42 -18.09 0.67
CA ASP A 276 11.11 -17.56 0.25
C ASP A 276 10.26 -17.15 1.47
N ARG A 277 10.27 -17.94 2.54
CA ARG A 277 9.57 -17.60 3.79
C ARG A 277 10.12 -16.35 4.47
N LEU A 278 11.44 -16.25 4.63
CA LEU A 278 12.05 -15.05 5.21
C LEU A 278 11.80 -13.81 4.36
N ASN A 279 11.82 -13.97 3.04
CA ASN A 279 11.52 -12.89 2.10
C ASN A 279 10.07 -12.41 2.22
N LEU A 280 9.12 -13.33 2.34
CA LEU A 280 7.72 -12.99 2.56
C LEU A 280 7.52 -12.23 3.88
N ILE A 281 8.08 -12.72 4.99
CA ILE A 281 7.98 -12.07 6.31
C ILE A 281 8.56 -10.66 6.27
N PHE A 282 9.72 -10.51 5.63
CA PHE A 282 10.35 -9.21 5.47
C PHE A 282 9.49 -8.25 4.65
N ARG A 283 8.90 -8.73 3.55
CA ARG A 283 7.98 -7.92 2.75
C ARG A 283 6.72 -7.56 3.52
N GLN A 284 6.12 -8.47 4.27
CA GLN A 284 4.97 -8.16 5.12
C GLN A 284 5.31 -7.13 6.21
N LYS A 285 6.51 -7.19 6.79
CA LYS A 285 6.97 -6.14 7.72
C LYS A 285 7.25 -4.81 7.02
N THR A 286 7.79 -4.86 5.80
CA THR A 286 8.16 -3.67 5.02
C THR A 286 6.95 -2.96 4.43
N PHE A 287 5.97 -3.71 3.94
CA PHE A 287 4.81 -3.23 3.20
C PHE A 287 3.50 -3.42 3.95
N GLY A 288 3.33 -4.48 4.73
CA GLY A 288 2.01 -4.95 5.19
C GLY A 288 1.35 -4.02 6.21
N PHE A 289 0.23 -3.41 5.82
CA PHE A 289 -0.53 -2.52 6.69
C PHE A 289 -1.08 -3.25 7.93
N GLN A 290 -1.63 -4.45 7.74
CA GLN A 290 -2.23 -5.25 8.81
C GLN A 290 -1.17 -5.73 9.81
N THR A 291 -0.06 -6.30 9.33
CA THR A 291 1.11 -6.73 10.11
C THR A 291 1.69 -5.59 10.94
N ASN A 292 1.61 -4.36 10.45
CA ASN A 292 2.14 -3.17 11.10
C ASN A 292 1.15 -2.43 12.02
N GLY A 293 0.07 -3.10 12.43
CA GLY A 293 -0.88 -2.61 13.44
C GLY A 293 -2.23 -2.15 12.89
N GLY A 294 -2.44 -2.22 11.58
CA GLY A 294 -3.71 -1.90 10.95
C GLY A 294 -4.84 -2.85 11.34
N ASN A 295 -5.83 -2.38 12.09
CA ASN A 295 -6.98 -3.19 12.54
C ASN A 295 -8.11 -3.24 11.50
N VAL A 296 -7.84 -3.85 10.34
CA VAL A 296 -8.78 -3.92 9.22
C VAL A 296 -8.92 -5.34 8.66
N ILE A 297 -10.00 -5.56 7.90
CA ILE A 297 -10.29 -6.79 7.16
C ILE A 297 -10.57 -6.40 5.71
N ILE A 298 -9.98 -7.13 4.76
CA ILE A 298 -10.29 -7.01 3.34
C ILE A 298 -11.45 -7.95 3.06
N THR A 299 -12.57 -7.41 2.56
CA THR A 299 -13.67 -8.22 2.05
C THR A 299 -13.63 -8.12 0.53
N TYR A 300 -13.33 -9.20 -0.18
CA TYR A 300 -13.27 -9.19 -1.65
C TYR A 300 -14.68 -9.12 -2.25
N ASP A 301 -15.29 -7.93 -2.15
CA ASP A 301 -16.61 -7.66 -2.71
C ASP A 301 -16.44 -7.34 -4.19
N HIS A 302 -16.56 -8.37 -5.03
CA HIS A 302 -16.40 -8.27 -6.48
C HIS A 302 -17.55 -7.53 -7.17
N SER A 303 -18.06 -6.44 -6.60
CA SER A 303 -19.20 -5.67 -7.10
C SER A 303 -18.98 -5.06 -8.50
N TRP A 304 -17.73 -5.10 -9.00
CA TRP A 304 -17.34 -4.72 -10.36
C TRP A 304 -17.43 -5.86 -11.39
N MET A 305 -17.67 -7.10 -10.94
CA MET A 305 -17.93 -8.24 -11.82
C MET A 305 -19.42 -8.30 -12.20
N PRO A 306 -19.75 -8.58 -13.47
CA PRO A 306 -21.13 -8.72 -13.89
C PRO A 306 -21.83 -9.86 -13.14
N GLU A 307 -23.11 -9.65 -12.79
CA GLU A 307 -23.96 -10.49 -11.89
C GLU A 307 -24.06 -11.99 -12.26
N ASN A 308 -23.55 -12.43 -13.41
CA ASN A 308 -23.65 -13.82 -13.87
C ASN A 308 -22.60 -14.79 -13.26
N SER A 309 -21.95 -14.45 -12.15
CA SER A 309 -20.93 -15.30 -11.50
C SER A 309 -21.36 -15.92 -10.16
N GLU A 310 -22.67 -15.99 -9.88
CA GLU A 310 -23.26 -16.52 -8.64
C GLU A 310 -22.88 -17.97 -8.26
N SER A 311 -22.17 -18.72 -9.12
CA SER A 311 -21.72 -20.08 -8.81
C SER A 311 -20.51 -20.16 -7.85
N GLN A 312 -19.86 -19.03 -7.51
CA GLN A 312 -18.66 -19.04 -6.65
C GLN A 312 -18.89 -18.54 -5.21
N SER A 313 -19.99 -17.82 -4.95
CA SER A 313 -20.26 -17.21 -3.62
C SER A 313 -20.64 -18.23 -2.54
N THR A 314 -21.13 -19.41 -2.92
CA THR A 314 -21.60 -20.46 -1.99
C THR A 314 -20.48 -21.38 -1.49
N SER A 315 -19.33 -21.45 -2.18
CA SER A 315 -18.19 -22.27 -1.74
C SER A 315 -17.42 -21.64 -0.58
N ILE A 316 -17.38 -20.30 -0.52
CA ILE A 316 -16.50 -19.55 0.39
C ILE A 316 -17.03 -19.55 1.83
N LYS A 317 -18.35 -19.64 2.04
CA LYS A 317 -18.93 -19.70 3.40
C LYS A 317 -18.55 -20.97 4.18
N ASN A 318 -18.17 -22.05 3.50
CA ASN A 318 -17.82 -23.31 4.18
C ASN A 318 -16.34 -23.39 4.59
N GLU A 319 -15.43 -22.67 3.92
CA GLU A 319 -13.98 -22.74 4.22
C GLU A 319 -13.56 -21.82 5.38
N LEU A 320 -14.29 -20.73 5.64
CA LEU A 320 -14.07 -19.82 6.78
C LEU A 320 -14.39 -20.44 8.15
N SER A 321 -14.94 -21.66 8.19
CA SER A 321 -15.20 -22.38 9.44
C SER A 321 -14.05 -23.30 9.90
N ASN A 322 -12.97 -23.43 9.09
CA ASN A 322 -11.94 -24.47 9.30
C ASN A 322 -10.48 -24.02 9.09
N SER A 323 -10.10 -22.76 9.34
CA SER A 323 -8.68 -22.37 9.34
C SER A 323 -8.15 -22.15 10.76
N GLN A 324 -7.19 -23.01 11.14
CA GLN A 324 -6.48 -23.07 12.41
C GLN A 324 -5.67 -21.79 12.69
N ASP A 325 -6.16 -20.94 13.59
CA ASP A 325 -5.42 -19.79 14.14
C ASP A 325 -4.41 -20.20 15.24
N ASP A 326 -4.38 -21.47 15.68
CA ASP A 326 -3.59 -21.88 16.86
C ASP A 326 -2.11 -22.26 16.58
N LYS A 327 -1.65 -22.30 15.32
CA LYS A 327 -0.29 -22.78 14.97
C LYS A 327 0.79 -21.70 14.85
N VAL A 328 0.41 -20.43 14.75
CA VAL A 328 1.39 -19.32 14.63
C VAL A 328 1.94 -18.94 16.01
N ASP A 329 1.11 -18.98 17.05
CA ASP A 329 1.52 -18.65 18.42
C ASP A 329 2.44 -19.72 19.05
N GLU A 330 2.29 -21.00 18.67
CA GLU A 330 3.15 -22.10 19.15
C GLU A 330 4.59 -22.01 18.60
N LEU A 331 4.77 -21.45 17.39
CA LEU A 331 6.09 -21.21 16.78
C LEU A 331 6.80 -19.97 17.32
N ILE A 332 6.05 -18.94 17.74
CA ILE A 332 6.59 -17.76 18.43
C ILE A 332 7.13 -18.14 19.81
N THR A 333 6.46 -19.07 20.50
CA THR A 333 6.86 -19.52 21.85
C THR A 333 8.13 -20.39 21.81
N ASN A 334 8.31 -21.19 20.76
CA ASN A 334 9.50 -22.06 20.58
C ASN A 334 10.76 -21.32 20.12
N LEU A 335 10.67 -20.03 19.77
CA LEU A 335 11.80 -19.16 19.47
C LEU A 335 12.17 -18.24 20.66
N SER A 336 11.72 -18.57 21.88
CA SER A 336 12.16 -17.92 23.11
C SER A 336 13.68 -17.98 23.21
N ILE A 337 14.30 -16.82 22.95
CA ILE A 337 15.70 -16.55 23.21
C ILE A 337 15.87 -16.66 24.73
N ASP A 338 16.70 -17.61 25.18
CA ASP A 338 17.15 -17.70 26.56
C ASP A 338 17.74 -16.34 26.99
N THR A 339 16.99 -15.60 27.79
CA THR A 339 17.52 -14.52 28.61
C THR A 339 17.26 -14.89 30.06
N ASP A 340 18.17 -15.67 30.63
CA ASP A 340 18.49 -15.63 32.05
C ASP A 340 19.90 -16.21 32.22
N VAL A 341 20.79 -15.46 32.87
CA VAL A 341 21.39 -15.85 34.16
C VAL A 341 22.17 -14.63 34.69
N ASP A 342 21.65 -14.08 35.78
CA ASP A 342 22.35 -13.22 36.72
C ASP A 342 23.41 -13.98 37.54
N HIS A 343 24.45 -13.27 37.92
CA HIS A 343 25.41 -13.53 39.01
C HIS A 343 26.38 -14.72 38.92
N LEU A 344 27.69 -14.41 38.88
CA LEU A 344 28.66 -14.92 39.85
C LEU A 344 29.91 -14.02 39.90
N ASN A 345 29.97 -13.19 40.94
CA ASN A 345 31.22 -12.73 41.54
C ASN A 345 31.84 -13.92 42.29
N THR A 346 33.11 -14.26 42.05
CA THR A 346 34.05 -14.62 43.12
C THR A 346 35.49 -14.42 42.64
N SER A 347 36.30 -13.96 43.58
CA SER A 347 37.66 -13.49 43.44
C SER A 347 38.69 -14.61 43.70
N SER A 348 39.93 -14.26 43.33
CA SER A 348 41.21 -14.62 43.96
C SER A 348 42.10 -15.70 43.30
N ASN A 349 43.21 -15.17 42.76
CA ASN A 349 44.60 -15.47 43.11
C ASN A 349 45.39 -16.62 42.46
N VAL A 350 46.45 -16.16 41.76
CA VAL A 350 47.88 -16.59 41.88
C VAL A 350 48.27 -17.88 41.15
N GLU A 351 49.04 -17.79 40.06
CA GLU A 351 50.52 -17.91 40.03
C GLU A 351 51.09 -17.51 38.65
N SER A 352 52.25 -16.85 38.71
CA SER A 352 53.14 -16.55 37.59
C SER A 352 54.09 -17.72 37.30
N ILE A 353 54.70 -17.70 36.11
CA ILE A 353 55.96 -18.33 35.62
C ILE A 353 55.72 -18.56 34.11
N GLY A 354 56.55 -18.19 33.14
CA GLY A 354 57.87 -17.59 33.07
C GLY A 354 58.26 -17.54 31.58
N ASP A 355 59.14 -16.60 31.24
CA ASP A 355 59.69 -16.37 29.90
C ASP A 355 60.30 -17.61 29.24
N VAL A 356 60.15 -17.75 27.91
CA VAL A 356 61.25 -18.13 27.00
C VAL A 356 61.02 -17.49 25.62
N ALA A 357 62.02 -16.72 25.19
CA ALA A 357 62.18 -16.12 23.87
C ALA A 357 62.90 -17.07 22.89
N CYS A 358 63.02 -16.62 21.63
CA CYS A 358 63.83 -17.15 20.50
C CYS A 358 63.10 -18.19 19.61
N THR A 359 63.19 -18.19 18.27
CA THR A 359 63.92 -17.40 17.25
C THR A 359 63.48 -17.92 15.87
N THR A 360 63.36 -17.01 14.89
CA THR A 360 63.76 -17.07 13.46
C THR A 360 63.39 -18.21 12.47
N GLU A 361 63.35 -17.78 11.20
CA GLU A 361 63.38 -18.51 9.90
C GLU A 361 61.99 -18.84 9.31
N SER A 362 61.47 -18.23 8.24
CA SER A 362 61.97 -17.84 6.89
C SER A 362 62.20 -19.01 5.92
N ARG A 363 61.47 -18.94 4.79
CA ARG A 363 61.54 -19.70 3.51
C ARG A 363 60.95 -21.13 3.56
N MET A 364 60.16 -21.59 2.59
CA MET A 364 59.97 -21.25 1.16
C MET A 364 58.50 -21.11 0.79
#